data_AF-A0A7S0TKI8-F1
#
_entry.id   AF-A0A7S0TKI8-F1
#
_cell.length_a   1.000
_cell.length_b   1.000
_cell.length_c   1.000
_cell.angle_alpha   90.00
_cell.angle_beta   90.00
_cell.angle_gamma   90.00
#
_symmetry.space_group_name_H-M   'P 1'
#
loop_
_entity.id
_entity.type
_entity.pdbx_description
1 polymer ?
#
loop_
_entity_poly.entity_id
_entity_poly.type
_entity_poly.pdbx_seq_one_letter_code
_entity_poly.pdbx_strand_id
1 'polypeptide(L)'
;LKDRFDRYLRDPGPGIVIADEGHILRNHKSNISIALSKVTTKRRCVLTGSPLQNNLTEYHCMVDFINPGLLGTLQEFRNRFEIPILNGESEDAREEDVRMMKQR
;
A
#
# COMPACT_ATOMS: atom_id res chain seq x y z
N LEU A 1 -27.62 4.95 8.56
CA LEU A 1 -26.20 4.47 8.55
C LEU A 1 -25.29 5.38 7.72
N LYS A 2 -25.62 5.64 6.46
CA LYS A 2 -24.85 6.53 5.56
C LYS A 2 -24.64 7.95 6.13
N ASP A 3 -25.69 8.57 6.67
CA ASP A 3 -25.63 9.91 7.28
C ASP A 3 -24.68 9.99 8.49
N ARG A 4 -24.58 8.91 9.28
CA ARG A 4 -23.65 8.85 10.40
C ARG A 4 -22.21 8.70 9.90
N PHE A 5 -21.98 7.90 8.86
CA PHE A 5 -20.64 7.75 8.28
C PHE A 5 -20.13 9.10 7.75
N ASP A 6 -20.93 9.80 6.97
CA ASP A 6 -20.49 11.05 6.35
C ASP A 6 -20.25 12.14 7.42
N ARG A 7 -21.12 12.24 8.42
CA ARG A 7 -20.99 13.20 9.54
C ARG A 7 -19.78 12.96 10.45
N TYR A 8 -19.41 11.71 10.70
CA TYR A 8 -18.35 11.40 11.67
C TYR A 8 -17.00 11.06 11.02
N LEU A 9 -17.01 10.56 9.77
CA LEU A 9 -15.81 10.00 9.13
C LEU A 9 -15.39 10.70 7.83
N ARG A 10 -16.21 11.59 7.24
CA ARG A 10 -15.81 12.34 6.03
C ARG A 10 -15.69 13.83 6.25
N ASP A 11 -16.64 14.44 6.96
CA ASP A 11 -16.66 15.88 7.16
C ASP A 11 -17.19 16.22 8.57
N PRO A 12 -16.34 16.67 9.51
CA PRO A 12 -14.93 17.06 9.32
C PRO A 12 -13.95 15.87 9.23
N GLY A 13 -14.39 14.65 9.57
CA GLY A 13 -13.55 13.45 9.69
C GLY A 13 -12.63 13.45 10.93
N PRO A 14 -11.98 12.32 11.25
CA PRO A 14 -11.09 12.22 12.40
C PRO A 14 -9.75 12.94 12.17
N GLY A 15 -9.16 13.48 13.25
CA GLY A 15 -7.85 14.14 13.21
C GLY A 15 -6.67 13.20 12.90
N ILE A 16 -6.83 11.91 13.23
CA ILE A 16 -5.90 10.82 12.92
C ILE A 16 -6.67 9.50 12.77
N VAL A 17 -6.20 8.64 11.87
CA VAL A 17 -6.64 7.24 11.76
C VAL A 17 -5.46 6.34 12.10
N ILE A 18 -5.68 5.40 13.02
CA ILE A 18 -4.70 4.36 13.37
C ILE A 18 -5.30 3.02 12.97
N ALA A 19 -4.68 2.36 12.00
CA ALA A 19 -5.01 1.00 11.62
C ALA A 19 -4.03 0.05 12.34
N ASP A 20 -4.52 -0.60 13.38
CA ASP A 20 -3.82 -1.72 13.98
C ASP A 20 -3.95 -2.96 13.08
N GLU A 21 -2.97 -3.85 13.12
CA GLU A 21 -2.89 -5.02 12.24
C GLU A 21 -2.95 -4.67 10.73
N GLY A 22 -1.98 -3.86 10.28
CA GLY A 22 -1.86 -3.38 8.90
C GLY A 22 -1.87 -4.46 7.82
N HIS A 23 -1.63 -5.72 8.19
CA HIS A 23 -1.83 -6.87 7.31
C HIS A 23 -3.27 -7.00 6.78
N ILE A 24 -4.26 -6.40 7.44
CA ILE A 24 -5.65 -6.34 6.95
C ILE A 24 -5.75 -5.45 5.68
N LEU A 25 -4.82 -4.52 5.49
CA LEU A 25 -4.80 -3.56 4.37
C LEU A 25 -4.03 -4.06 3.14
N ARG A 26 -3.62 -5.33 3.11
CA ARG A 26 -2.84 -5.97 2.02
C ARG A 26 -3.50 -5.98 0.65
N ASN A 27 -4.80 -5.68 0.55
CA ASN A 27 -5.53 -5.73 -0.70
C ASN A 27 -6.43 -4.49 -0.87
N HIS A 28 -6.10 -3.66 -1.86
CA HIS A 28 -6.87 -2.48 -2.28
C HIS A 28 -8.34 -2.79 -2.59
N LYS A 29 -8.64 -4.01 -3.06
CA LYS A 29 -9.99 -4.45 -3.43
C LYS A 29 -10.82 -4.96 -2.25
N SER A 30 -10.23 -5.07 -1.06
CA SER A 30 -10.98 -5.49 0.12
C SER A 30 -12.03 -4.43 0.48
N ASN A 31 -13.20 -4.87 0.94
CA ASN A 31 -14.26 -3.97 1.39
C ASN A 31 -13.77 -3.05 2.53
N ILE A 32 -12.83 -3.53 3.35
CA ILE A 32 -12.23 -2.78 4.45
C ILE A 32 -11.34 -1.67 3.91
N SER A 33 -10.42 -1.96 2.98
CA SER A 33 -9.54 -0.97 2.35
C SER A 33 -10.35 0.11 1.63
N ILE A 34 -11.41 -0.27 0.91
CA ILE A 34 -12.32 0.65 0.22
C ILE A 34 -13.12 1.51 1.21
N ALA A 35 -13.52 0.96 2.35
CA ALA A 35 -14.24 1.72 3.38
C ALA A 35 -13.32 2.72 4.10
N LEU A 36 -12.10 2.30 4.45
CA LEU A 36 -11.12 3.13 5.16
C LEU A 36 -10.54 4.22 4.25
N SER A 37 -10.38 3.96 2.95
CA SER A 37 -9.93 4.99 2.00
C SER A 37 -10.88 6.18 1.92
N LYS A 38 -12.19 5.95 2.12
CA LYS A 38 -13.24 6.99 2.16
C LYS A 38 -13.23 7.84 3.42
N VAL A 39 -12.47 7.45 4.46
CA VAL A 39 -12.34 8.24 5.70
C VAL A 39 -11.41 9.42 5.44
N THR A 40 -11.92 10.63 5.59
CA THR A 40 -11.14 11.86 5.42
C THR A 40 -10.33 12.11 6.68
N THR A 41 -9.00 12.17 6.56
CA THR A 41 -8.12 12.53 7.68
C THR A 41 -6.82 13.13 7.18
N LYS A 42 -6.17 13.93 8.02
CA LYS A 42 -4.84 14.52 7.72
C LYS A 42 -3.69 13.59 8.07
N ARG A 43 -3.92 12.56 8.90
CA ARG A 43 -2.87 11.70 9.45
C ARG A 43 -3.33 10.25 9.47
N ARG A 44 -2.52 9.36 8.90
CA ARG A 44 -2.76 7.92 8.91
C ARG A 44 -1.53 7.21 9.47
N CYS A 45 -1.75 6.30 10.41
CA CYS A 45 -0.73 5.45 10.98
C CYS A 45 -1.16 4.00 10.82
N VAL A 46 -0.24 3.13 10.42
CA VAL A 46 -0.48 1.69 10.30
C VAL A 46 0.54 0.98 11.18
N LEU A 47 0.04 0.11 12.05
CA LEU A 47 0.84 -0.73 12.94
C LEU A 47 0.78 -2.16 12.43
N THR A 48 1.92 -2.84 12.32
CA THR A 48 1.95 -4.26 11.92
C THR A 48 3.03 -5.00 12.68
N GLY A 49 2.67 -6.14 13.28
CA GLY A 49 3.62 -7.07 13.89
C GLY A 49 4.22 -8.07 12.89
N SER A 50 3.59 -8.23 11.73
CA SER A 50 4.15 -9.02 10.63
C SER A 50 5.06 -8.12 9.79
N PRO A 51 6.37 -8.44 9.66
CA PRO A 51 7.17 -7.79 8.63
C PRO A 51 6.48 -8.03 7.30
N LEU A 52 6.33 -6.98 6.50
CA LEU A 52 5.76 -7.04 5.14
C LEU A 52 6.38 -8.22 4.40
N GLN A 53 5.62 -9.29 4.20
CA GLN A 53 6.15 -10.59 3.79
C GLN A 53 6.44 -10.55 2.29
N ASN A 54 7.62 -10.10 1.86
CA ASN A 54 8.17 -10.17 0.48
C ASN A 54 7.20 -9.88 -0.68
N ASN A 55 6.08 -9.21 -0.42
CA ASN A 55 5.07 -8.92 -1.41
C ASN A 55 5.02 -7.41 -1.59
N LEU A 56 5.74 -6.96 -2.62
CA LEU A 56 5.84 -5.54 -2.96
C LEU A 56 4.47 -4.93 -3.27
N THR A 57 3.50 -5.73 -3.74
CA THR A 57 2.12 -5.28 -3.92
C THR A 57 1.44 -4.99 -2.58
N GLU A 58 1.65 -5.80 -1.54
CA GLU A 58 1.13 -5.51 -0.19
C GLU A 58 1.75 -4.24 0.40
N TYR A 59 3.06 -4.05 0.16
CA TYR A 59 3.76 -2.82 0.55
C TYR A 59 3.16 -1.59 -0.13
N HIS A 60 2.92 -1.66 -1.44
CA HIS A 60 2.26 -0.59 -2.19
C HIS A 60 0.88 -0.28 -1.62
N CYS A 61 0.05 -1.29 -1.31
CA CYS A 61 -1.26 -1.09 -0.69
C CYS A 61 -1.16 -0.27 0.61
N MET A 62 -0.23 -0.65 1.50
CA MET A 62 -0.10 -0.03 2.81
C MET A 62 0.42 1.40 2.70
N VAL A 63 1.40 1.66 1.83
CA VAL A 63 1.92 3.00 1.59
C VAL A 63 0.86 3.89 0.95
N ASP A 64 0.13 3.38 -0.05
CA ASP A 64 -0.95 4.11 -0.69
C ASP A 64 -2.10 4.41 0.27
N PHE A 65 -2.38 3.52 1.22
CA PHE A 65 -3.31 3.82 2.30
C PHE A 65 -2.84 4.98 3.18
N ILE A 66 -1.56 5.04 3.54
CA ILE A 66 -1.00 6.08 4.41
C ILE A 66 -0.91 7.42 3.67
N ASN A 67 -0.38 7.40 2.44
CA ASN A 67 -0.16 8.57 1.60
C ASN A 67 -0.51 8.23 0.14
N PRO A 68 -1.78 8.41 -0.24
CA PRO A 68 -2.28 8.05 -1.57
C PRO A 68 -1.46 8.69 -2.70
N GLY A 69 -1.00 7.87 -3.64
CA GLY A 69 -0.24 8.32 -4.82
C GLY A 69 1.25 8.56 -4.60
N LEU A 70 1.80 8.38 -3.39
CA LEU A 70 3.24 8.58 -3.12
C LEU A 70 4.15 7.74 -4.03
N LEU A 71 3.73 6.50 -4.32
CA LEU A 71 4.48 5.56 -5.16
C LEU A 71 3.94 5.48 -6.60
N GLY A 72 3.00 6.36 -6.96
CA GLY A 72 2.25 6.29 -8.20
C GLY A 72 1.21 5.16 -8.20
N THR A 73 0.68 4.87 -9.39
CA THR A 73 -0.25 3.76 -9.58
C THR A 73 0.43 2.42 -9.31
N LEU A 74 -0.36 1.40 -8.97
CA LEU A 74 0.17 0.05 -8.77
C LEU A 74 0.95 -0.43 -10.00
N GLN A 75 0.49 -0.12 -11.22
CA GLN A 75 1.19 -0.52 -12.44
C GLN A 75 2.57 0.14 -12.57
N GLU A 76 2.67 1.44 -12.30
CA GLU A 76 3.94 2.17 -12.32
C GLU A 76 4.90 1.63 -11.26
N PHE A 77 4.40 1.37 -10.06
CA PHE A 77 5.17 0.78 -8.98
C PHE A 77 5.70 -0.61 -9.36
N ARG A 78 4.86 -1.48 -9.93
CA ARG A 78 5.27 -2.81 -10.40
C ARG A 78 6.34 -2.74 -11.47
N ASN A 79 6.18 -1.85 -12.46
CA ASN A 79 7.16 -1.67 -13.53
C ASN A 79 8.50 -1.12 -13.00
N ARG A 80 8.47 -0.28 -11.96
CA ARG A 80 9.67 0.37 -11.41
C ARG A 80 10.42 -0.50 -10.41
N PHE A 81 9.72 -1.31 -9.62
CA PHE A 81 10.29 -2.08 -8.51
C PHE A 81 10.05 -3.59 -8.64
N GLU A 82 8.79 -4.03 -8.67
CA GLU A 82 8.46 -5.46 -8.59
C GLU A 82 9.01 -6.27 -9.77
N ILE A 83 8.77 -5.85 -11.01
CA ILE A 83 9.21 -6.58 -12.21
C ILE A 83 10.74 -6.63 -12.31
N PRO A 84 11.51 -5.53 -12.14
CA PRO A 84 12.97 -5.60 -12.13
C PRO A 84 13.54 -6.52 -11.04
N ILE A 85 12.92 -6.55 -9.86
CA ILE A 85 13.36 -7.43 -8.76
C ILE A 85 13.10 -8.89 -9.13
N LEU A 86 11.88 -9.23 -9.55
CA LEU A 86 11.53 -10.59 -9.96
C LEU A 86 12.43 -11.08 -11.11
N ASN A 87 12.68 -10.24 -12.12
CA ASN A 87 13.55 -10.60 -13.24
C ASN A 87 15.00 -10.87 -12.81
N GLY A 88 15.51 -10.13 -11.81
CA GLY A 88 16.86 -10.32 -11.29
C GLY A 88 17.02 -11.50 -10.32
N GLU A 89 15.92 -11.97 -9.72
CA GLU A 89 15.89 -13.16 -8.84
C GLU A 89 15.73 -14.48 -9.62
N SER A 90 15.28 -14.42 -10.88
CA SER A 90 15.11 -15.61 -11.73
C SER A 90 16.43 -16.36 -11.96
N GLU A 91 16.37 -17.70 -12.04
CA GLU A 91 17.56 -18.54 -12.28
C GLU A 91 18.23 -18.26 -13.64
N ASP A 92 17.46 -17.81 -14.62
CA ASP A 92 17.90 -17.44 -15.97
C ASP A 92 18.17 -15.93 -16.14
N ALA A 93 18.21 -15.17 -15.03
CA ALA A 93 18.45 -13.74 -15.04
C ALA A 93 19.79 -13.40 -15.70
N ARG A 94 19.78 -12.42 -16.60
CA ARG A 94 21.01 -11.92 -17.20
C ARG A 94 21.74 -11.04 -16.20
N GLU A 95 23.05 -10.86 -16.38
CA GLU A 95 23.83 -9.94 -15.53
C GLU A 95 23.30 -8.48 -15.55
N GLU A 96 22.65 -8.08 -16.65
CA GLU A 96 21.95 -6.79 -16.74
C GLU A 96 20.74 -6.71 -15.79
N ASP A 97 19.92 -7.76 -15.72
CA ASP A 97 18.75 -7.84 -14.85
C ASP A 97 19.15 -7.86 -13.38
N VAL A 98 20.17 -8.65 -13.02
CA VAL A 98 20.72 -8.71 -11.65
C VAL A 98 21.29 -7.35 -11.23
N ARG A 99 21.97 -6.64 -12.13
CA ARG A 99 22.47 -5.28 -11.85
C ARG A 99 21.33 -4.29 -11.66
N MET A 100 20.28 -4.36 -12.47
CA MET A 100 19.11 -3.50 -12.35
C MET A 100 18.36 -3.74 -11.05
N MET A 101 18.18 -5.01 -10.65
CA MET A 101 17.58 -5.39 -9.36
C MET A 101 18.35 -4.79 -8.18
N LYS A 102 19.68 -4.90 -8.14
CA LYS A 102 20.51 -4.38 -7.05
C LYS A 102 20.48 -2.86 -6.88
N GLN A 103 19.93 -2.12 -7.85
CA GLN A 103 19.78 -0.66 -7.80
C GLN A 103 18.40 -0.21 -7.31
N ARG A 104 17.51 -1.14 -6.95
CA ARG A 104 16.18 -0.87 -6.39
C ARG A 104 16.19 -0.96 -4.88
#